data_AF-A0A382TMG8-F1
#
_entry.id   AF-A0A382TMG8-F1
#
_cell.length_a   1.000
_cell.length_b   1.000
_cell.length_c   1.000
_cell.angle_alpha   90.00
_cell.angle_beta   90.00
_cell.angle_gamma   90.00
#
_symmetry.space_group_name_H-M   'P 1'
#
loop_
_entity.id
_entity.type
_entity.pdbx_description
1 polymer ?
#
loop_
_entity_poly.entity_id
_entity_poly.type
_entity_poly.pdbx_seq_one_letter_code
_entity_poly.pdbx_strand_id
1 'polypeptide(L)'
;MKTLHDIIKKVYKLNNDIYYSTNSEKDTGYWSNITKKDQDGFLSECRTIGTQSAVRKSYPNLEGIIFSATRSVGLRFLNIKSDDVGIDYGCMWGNMLMHSAKKCRFMVGIDQTEASLKFLKLRLNEEKLKNVYLINENLKNDLPFNNNFDFS
;
A
#
# COMPACT_ATOMS: atom_id res chain seq x y z
N MET A 1 22.69 5.53 13.76
CA MET A 1 21.37 4.87 13.70
C MET A 1 21.06 4.63 12.24
N LYS A 2 20.75 3.39 11.81
CA LYS A 2 20.38 3.13 10.40
C LYS A 2 19.00 3.73 10.14
N THR A 3 18.83 4.46 9.03
CA THR A 3 17.52 4.99 8.67
C THR A 3 16.62 3.87 8.14
N LEU A 4 15.29 4.03 8.22
CA LEU A 4 14.36 3.04 7.65
C LEU A 4 14.64 2.79 6.16
N HIS A 5 15.04 3.84 5.44
CA HIS A 5 15.45 3.77 4.03
C HIS A 5 16.66 2.84 3.81
N ASP A 6 17.64 2.88 4.71
CA ASP A 6 18.82 2.00 4.64
C ASP A 6 18.43 0.54 4.88
N ILE A 7 17.49 0.30 5.79
CA ILE A 7 16.94 -1.05 6.05
C ILE A 7 16.23 -1.56 4.80
N ILE A 8 15.35 -0.76 4.21
CA ILE A 8 14.58 -1.14 3.02
C ILE A 8 15.52 -1.52 1.88
N LYS A 9 16.49 -0.65 1.55
CA LYS A 9 17.44 -0.89 0.46
C LYS A 9 18.37 -2.09 0.68
N LYS A 10 18.65 -2.44 1.95
CA LYS A 10 19.51 -3.58 2.28
C LYS A 10 18.77 -4.91 2.12
N VAL A 11 17.49 -4.96 2.50
CA VAL A 11 16.73 -6.21 2.61
C VAL A 11 15.83 -6.45 1.40
N TYR A 12 15.43 -5.39 0.70
CA TYR A 12 14.48 -5.48 -0.40
C TYR A 12 15.04 -4.93 -1.70
N LYS A 13 14.64 -5.54 -2.82
CA LYS A 13 14.98 -5.10 -4.17
C LYS A 13 13.83 -4.33 -4.78
N LEU A 14 14.12 -3.14 -5.28
CA LEU A 14 13.15 -2.32 -6.01
C LEU A 14 12.89 -2.90 -7.40
N ASN A 15 11.63 -3.03 -7.77
CA ASN A 15 11.17 -3.41 -9.11
C ASN A 15 9.84 -2.71 -9.40
N ASN A 16 9.74 -1.95 -10.49
CA ASN A 16 8.52 -1.21 -10.86
C ASN A 16 7.92 -0.39 -9.70
N ASP A 17 8.76 0.32 -8.93
CA ASP A 17 8.41 1.13 -7.76
C ASP A 17 7.76 0.37 -6.57
N ILE A 18 7.90 -0.96 -6.54
CA ILE A 18 7.54 -1.80 -5.41
C ILE A 18 8.81 -2.53 -4.95
N TYR A 19 9.05 -2.57 -3.64
CA TYR A 19 10.14 -3.32 -3.04
C TYR A 19 9.69 -4.76 -2.81
N TYR A 20 10.54 -5.72 -3.19
CA TYR A 20 10.29 -7.15 -3.01
C TYR A 20 11.38 -7.74 -2.15
N SER A 21 11.03 -8.72 -1.32
CA SER A 21 12.02 -9.46 -0.54
C SER A 21 13.07 -10.07 -1.46
N THR A 22 14.33 -10.03 -1.04
CA THR A 22 15.39 -10.79 -1.71
C THR A 22 15.41 -12.26 -1.28
N ASN A 23 14.73 -12.58 -0.18
CA ASN A 23 14.87 -13.85 0.52
C ASN A 23 13.59 -14.69 0.55
N SER A 24 12.45 -14.14 0.11
CA SER A 24 11.19 -14.88 -0.02
C SER A 24 10.78 -15.01 -1.49
N GLU A 25 10.06 -16.09 -1.80
CA GLU A 25 9.44 -16.25 -3.12
C GLU A 25 8.45 -15.11 -3.35
N LYS A 26 8.41 -14.60 -4.58
CA LYS A 26 7.44 -13.57 -4.96
C LYS A 26 6.03 -14.14 -4.86
N ASP A 27 5.28 -13.70 -3.86
CA ASP A 27 3.85 -13.95 -3.82
C ASP A 27 3.15 -13.01 -4.82
N THR A 28 2.75 -13.59 -5.96
CA THR A 28 2.02 -12.86 -7.02
C THR A 28 0.52 -12.77 -6.75
N GLY A 29 0.12 -12.83 -5.47
CA GLY A 29 -1.25 -12.85 -4.99
C GLY A 29 -2.18 -11.84 -5.69
N TYR A 30 -3.45 -12.23 -5.76
CA TYR A 30 -4.54 -11.46 -6.36
C TYR A 30 -5.67 -11.31 -5.34
N TRP A 31 -6.61 -10.38 -5.56
CA TRP A 31 -7.74 -10.28 -4.64
C TRP A 31 -8.61 -11.53 -4.77
N SER A 32 -8.80 -12.27 -3.68
CA SER A 32 -9.49 -13.58 -3.66
C SER A 32 -10.88 -13.59 -4.30
N ASN A 33 -11.49 -12.42 -4.45
CA ASN A 33 -12.83 -12.24 -4.99
C ASN A 33 -12.86 -12.08 -6.53
N ILE A 34 -11.70 -12.04 -7.20
CA ILE A 34 -11.58 -11.86 -8.66
C ILE A 34 -10.52 -12.81 -9.22
N THR A 35 -10.65 -13.23 -10.48
CA THR A 35 -9.62 -14.09 -11.07
C THR A 35 -8.35 -13.30 -11.39
N LYS A 36 -7.20 -13.97 -11.50
CA LYS A 36 -5.94 -13.33 -11.91
C LYS A 36 -6.06 -12.62 -13.27
N LYS A 37 -6.79 -13.20 -14.22
CA LYS A 37 -7.02 -12.60 -15.54
C LYS A 37 -7.85 -11.32 -15.43
N ASP A 38 -8.91 -11.36 -14.63
CA ASP A 38 -9.78 -10.19 -14.42
C ASP A 38 -9.04 -9.08 -13.67
N GLN A 39 -8.14 -9.45 -12.75
CA GLN A 39 -7.26 -8.51 -12.04
C GLN A 39 -6.34 -7.72 -12.98
N ASP A 40 -5.70 -8.39 -13.93
CA ASP A 40 -4.81 -7.73 -14.90
C ASP A 40 -5.62 -6.79 -15.82
N GLY A 41 -6.80 -7.23 -16.28
CA GLY A 41 -7.73 -6.41 -17.04
C GLY A 41 -8.18 -5.16 -16.25
N PHE A 42 -8.54 -5.35 -14.98
CA PHE A 42 -8.92 -4.26 -14.08
C PHE A 42 -7.79 -3.26 -13.84
N LEU A 43 -6.55 -3.72 -13.63
CA LEU A 43 -5.40 -2.82 -13.45
C LEU A 43 -5.09 -2.04 -14.74
N SER A 44 -5.31 -2.63 -15.91
CA SER A 44 -5.20 -1.93 -17.20
C SER A 44 -6.28 -0.85 -17.34
N GLU A 45 -7.52 -1.16 -16.94
CA GLU A 45 -8.61 -0.20 -16.92
C GLU A 45 -8.32 0.98 -15.96
N CYS A 46 -7.83 0.69 -14.75
CA CYS A 46 -7.41 1.72 -13.79
C CYS A 46 -6.40 2.71 -14.39
N ARG A 47 -5.44 2.23 -15.19
CA ARG A 47 -4.46 3.11 -15.87
C ARG A 47 -5.08 4.01 -16.93
N THR A 48 -6.21 3.60 -17.50
CA THR A 48 -6.88 4.31 -18.59
C THR A 48 -7.87 5.35 -18.07
N ILE A 49 -8.72 4.96 -17.09
CA ILE A 49 -9.84 5.81 -16.64
C ILE A 49 -9.73 6.28 -15.18
N GLY A 50 -8.65 5.90 -14.49
CA GLY A 50 -8.42 6.20 -13.08
C GLY A 50 -9.01 5.13 -12.15
N THR A 51 -8.40 4.97 -10.97
CA THR A 51 -8.74 3.91 -10.02
C THR A 51 -10.20 3.98 -9.55
N GLN A 52 -10.70 5.16 -9.21
CA GLN A 52 -12.07 5.32 -8.71
C GLN A 52 -13.12 5.03 -9.79
N SER A 53 -12.89 5.51 -11.02
CA SER A 53 -13.78 5.25 -12.16
C SER A 53 -13.82 3.75 -12.52
N ALA A 54 -12.65 3.09 -12.51
CA ALA A 54 -12.56 1.65 -12.74
C ALA A 54 -13.28 0.85 -11.66
N VAL A 55 -13.12 1.20 -10.37
CA VAL A 55 -13.87 0.56 -9.28
C VAL A 55 -15.38 0.76 -9.45
N ARG A 56 -15.85 1.98 -9.72
CA ARG A 56 -17.27 2.26 -9.97
C ARG A 56 -17.85 1.40 -11.09
N LYS A 57 -17.08 1.20 -12.15
CA LYS A 57 -17.51 0.46 -13.33
C LYS A 57 -17.52 -1.05 -13.10
N SER A 58 -16.41 -1.58 -12.57
CA SER A 58 -16.16 -3.03 -12.52
C SER A 58 -16.57 -3.66 -11.19
N TYR A 59 -16.47 -2.91 -10.09
CA TYR A 59 -16.74 -3.39 -8.71
C TYR A 59 -17.44 -2.32 -7.86
N PRO A 60 -18.63 -1.83 -8.25
CA PRO A 60 -19.29 -0.70 -7.59
C PRO A 60 -19.56 -0.94 -6.10
N ASN A 61 -19.78 -2.19 -5.70
CA ASN A 61 -19.95 -2.60 -4.31
C ASN A 61 -18.69 -2.36 -3.44
N LEU A 62 -17.51 -2.26 -4.05
CA LEU A 62 -16.26 -1.98 -3.33
C LEU A 62 -15.97 -0.48 -3.22
N GLU A 63 -16.66 0.39 -3.97
CA GLU A 63 -16.33 1.81 -4.00
C GLU A 63 -16.39 2.45 -2.60
N GLY A 64 -17.48 2.23 -1.87
CA GLY A 64 -17.64 2.74 -0.51
C GLY A 64 -16.62 2.16 0.47
N ILE A 65 -16.07 0.98 0.21
CA ILE A 65 -15.05 0.35 1.06
C ILE A 65 -13.67 0.95 0.75
N ILE A 66 -13.36 1.17 -0.52
CA ILE A 66 -12.05 1.63 -1.01
C ILE A 66 -11.87 3.15 -0.86
N PHE A 67 -12.93 3.93 -1.04
CA PHE A 67 -12.83 5.40 -1.11
C PHE A 67 -13.53 6.13 0.02
N SER A 68 -14.21 5.45 0.94
CA SER A 68 -14.81 6.15 2.08
C SER A 68 -13.76 6.68 3.04
N ALA A 69 -13.81 7.98 3.29
CA ALA A 69 -13.01 8.66 4.32
C ALA A 69 -13.34 8.19 5.75
N THR A 70 -14.49 7.53 5.97
CA THR A 70 -14.83 7.01 7.31
C THR A 70 -13.88 5.90 7.75
N ARG A 71 -13.26 5.20 6.79
CA ARG A 71 -12.30 4.11 7.04
C ARG A 71 -11.00 4.58 7.71
N SER A 72 -10.70 5.89 7.67
CA SER A 72 -9.49 6.47 8.27
C SER A 72 -9.78 7.36 9.49
N VAL A 73 -11.02 7.38 9.99
CA VAL A 73 -11.42 8.25 11.12
C VAL A 73 -10.64 7.93 12.39
N GLY A 74 -10.31 6.66 12.64
CA GLY A 74 -9.51 6.23 13.80
C GLY A 74 -8.16 6.95 13.91
N LEU A 75 -7.55 7.31 12.77
CA LEU A 75 -6.28 8.05 12.73
C LEU A 75 -6.36 9.45 13.37
N ARG A 76 -7.56 9.97 13.65
CA ARG A 76 -7.73 11.25 14.37
C ARG A 76 -7.38 11.14 15.84
N PHE A 77 -7.41 9.94 16.43
CA PHE A 77 -7.00 9.70 17.81
C PHE A 77 -5.48 9.59 17.94
N LEU A 78 -4.78 9.40 16.83
CA LEU A 78 -3.33 9.37 16.79
C LEU A 78 -2.80 10.80 16.61
N ASN A 79 -1.85 11.19 17.45
CA ASN A 79 -1.16 12.47 17.33
C ASN A 79 -0.03 12.39 16.28
N ILE A 80 -0.40 12.11 15.03
CA ILE A 80 0.53 11.95 13.90
C ILE A 80 1.17 13.30 13.57
N LYS A 81 2.50 13.36 13.61
CA LYS A 81 3.32 14.55 13.35
C LYS A 81 4.03 14.47 12.00
N SER A 82 4.39 15.63 11.47
CA SER A 82 5.08 15.76 10.18
C SER A 82 6.47 15.11 10.11
N ASP A 83 7.10 14.85 11.25
CA ASP A 83 8.38 14.18 11.37
C ASP A 83 8.27 12.67 11.65
N ASP A 84 7.04 12.16 11.87
CA ASP A 84 6.80 10.75 12.13
C ASP A 84 7.10 9.89 10.90
N VAL A 85 7.44 8.64 11.20
CA VAL A 85 7.68 7.57 10.23
C VAL A 85 6.73 6.44 10.54
N GLY A 86 5.89 6.06 9.58
CA GLY A 86 4.87 5.05 9.82
C GLY A 86 4.95 3.83 8.94
N ILE A 87 4.40 2.73 9.46
CA ILE A 87 4.20 1.49 8.72
C ILE A 87 2.71 1.14 8.77
N ASP A 88 2.17 0.70 7.65
CA ASP A 88 0.83 0.13 7.51
C ASP A 88 1.00 -1.34 7.09
N TYR A 89 0.90 -2.25 8.07
CA TYR A 89 0.96 -3.69 7.79
C TYR A 89 -0.41 -4.16 7.31
N GLY A 90 -0.44 -4.80 6.14
CA GLY A 90 -1.68 -5.15 5.47
C GLY A 90 -2.33 -3.92 4.86
N CYS A 91 -1.55 -3.11 4.13
CA CYS A 91 -2.02 -1.82 3.65
C CYS A 91 -3.17 -1.91 2.62
N MET A 92 -3.46 -3.10 2.07
CA MET A 92 -4.59 -3.37 1.17
C MET A 92 -4.72 -2.29 0.08
N TRP A 93 -5.86 -1.61 0.04
CA TRP A 93 -6.17 -0.54 -0.92
C TRP A 93 -5.66 0.84 -0.48
N GLY A 94 -5.09 0.98 0.71
CA GLY A 94 -4.37 2.18 1.16
C GLY A 94 -5.16 3.21 1.95
N ASN A 95 -6.33 2.87 2.52
CA ASN A 95 -7.17 3.86 3.20
C ASN A 95 -6.45 4.53 4.39
N MET A 96 -5.75 3.74 5.20
CA MET A 96 -4.97 4.24 6.34
C MET A 96 -3.65 4.85 5.84
N LEU A 97 -2.88 4.10 5.05
CA LEU A 97 -1.62 4.53 4.44
C LEU A 97 -1.69 5.92 3.82
N MET A 98 -2.64 6.15 2.90
CA MET A 98 -2.74 7.40 2.15
C MET A 98 -3.13 8.58 3.04
N HIS A 99 -3.98 8.35 4.05
CA HIS A 99 -4.39 9.40 4.98
C HIS A 99 -3.25 9.78 5.93
N SER A 100 -2.50 8.79 6.42
CA SER A 100 -1.31 9.01 7.25
C SER A 100 -0.18 9.67 6.46
N ALA A 101 0.04 9.28 5.20
CA ALA A 101 1.08 9.84 4.33
C ALA A 101 0.92 11.36 4.10
N LYS A 102 -0.31 11.89 4.16
CA LYS A 102 -0.57 13.34 4.08
C LYS A 102 -0.11 14.12 5.32
N LYS A 103 0.20 13.43 6.42
CA LYS A 103 0.48 14.05 7.73
C LYS A 103 1.89 13.78 8.24
N CYS A 104 2.52 12.67 7.84
CA CYS A 104 3.82 12.24 8.35
C CYS A 104 4.97 12.49 7.35
N ARG A 105 6.22 12.23 7.78
CA ARG A 105 7.40 12.41 6.93
C ARG A 105 7.41 11.40 5.80
N PHE A 106 7.19 10.13 6.11
CA PHE A 106 7.04 9.06 5.14
C PHE A 106 6.33 7.84 5.74
N MET A 107 5.68 7.07 4.86
CA MET A 107 5.02 5.82 5.20
C MET A 107 5.63 4.63 4.46
N VAL A 108 5.51 3.45 5.05
CA VAL A 108 5.75 2.16 4.40
C VAL A 108 4.47 1.35 4.40
N GLY A 109 3.95 1.01 3.22
CA GLY A 109 2.83 0.07 3.08
C GLY A 109 3.37 -1.33 2.79
N ILE A 110 2.96 -2.32 3.57
CA ILE A 110 3.42 -3.71 3.42
C ILE A 110 2.20 -4.59 3.16
N ASP A 111 2.22 -5.35 2.08
CA ASP A 111 1.15 -6.31 1.76
C ASP A 111 1.70 -7.51 0.98
N GLN A 112 1.23 -8.70 1.29
CA GLN A 112 1.58 -9.93 0.57
C GLN A 112 0.96 -9.98 -0.83
N THR A 113 -0.13 -9.25 -1.06
CA THR A 113 -0.90 -9.28 -2.30
C THR A 113 -0.35 -8.26 -3.30
N GLU A 114 0.43 -8.71 -4.27
CA GLU A 114 1.05 -7.84 -5.26
C GLU A 114 0.02 -6.99 -6.03
N ALA A 115 -1.15 -7.55 -6.33
CA ALA A 115 -2.23 -6.81 -7.00
C ALA A 115 -2.73 -5.61 -6.19
N SER A 116 -2.84 -5.73 -4.87
CA SER A 116 -3.19 -4.62 -3.98
C SER A 116 -2.16 -3.50 -4.07
N LEU A 117 -0.87 -3.85 -4.05
CA LEU A 117 0.23 -2.87 -4.16
C LEU A 117 0.26 -2.19 -5.53
N LYS A 118 -0.01 -2.93 -6.62
CA LYS A 118 -0.11 -2.35 -7.98
C LYS A 118 -1.27 -1.36 -8.09
N PHE A 119 -2.43 -1.71 -7.54
CA PHE A 119 -3.59 -0.80 -7.48
C PHE A 119 -3.29 0.43 -6.62
N LEU A 120 -2.72 0.22 -5.43
CA LEU A 120 -2.35 1.28 -4.50
C LEU A 120 -1.31 2.24 -5.10
N LYS A 121 -0.32 1.73 -5.85
CA LYS A 121 0.62 2.56 -6.59
C LYS A 121 -0.09 3.53 -7.56
N LEU A 122 -1.13 3.09 -8.25
CA LEU A 122 -1.92 3.95 -9.13
C LEU A 122 -2.61 5.06 -8.32
N ARG A 123 -3.24 4.70 -7.19
CA ARG A 123 -3.86 5.68 -6.28
C ARG A 123 -2.87 6.70 -5.73
N LEU A 124 -1.69 6.26 -5.29
CA LEU A 124 -0.63 7.13 -4.79
C LEU A 124 -0.18 8.13 -5.86
N ASN A 125 -0.06 7.68 -7.11
CA ASN A 125 0.28 8.55 -8.24
C ASN A 125 -0.83 9.57 -8.54
N GLU A 126 -2.09 9.15 -8.53
CA GLU A 126 -3.27 10.03 -8.73
C GLU A 126 -3.33 11.12 -7.65
N GLU A 127 -3.04 10.76 -6.39
CA GLU A 127 -3.01 11.70 -5.26
C GLU A 127 -1.66 12.43 -5.09
N LYS A 128 -0.69 12.17 -5.97
CA LYS A 128 0.66 12.77 -5.94
C LYS A 128 1.41 12.56 -4.62
N LEU A 129 1.16 11.44 -3.94
CA LEU A 129 1.83 11.06 -2.69
C LEU A 129 3.16 10.37 -2.99
N LYS A 130 4.27 11.09 -2.78
CA LYS A 130 5.64 10.64 -3.12
C LYS A 130 6.43 10.13 -1.91
N ASN A 131 5.89 10.24 -0.71
CA ASN A 131 6.53 9.87 0.54
C ASN A 131 6.09 8.48 1.04
N VAL A 132 5.77 7.57 0.12
CA VAL A 132 5.27 6.23 0.44
C VAL A 132 6.14 5.19 -0.25
N TYR A 133 6.59 4.19 0.53
CA TYR A 133 7.29 3.01 0.03
C TYR A 133 6.35 1.81 0.11
N LEU A 134 6.21 1.08 -1.00
CA LEU A 134 5.40 -0.15 -1.04
C LEU A 134 6.31 -1.37 -0.99
N ILE A 135 6.01 -2.33 -0.12
CA ILE A 135 6.77 -3.55 0.07
C ILE A 135 5.85 -4.76 -0.10
N ASN A 136 6.21 -5.64 -1.04
CA ASN A 136 5.59 -6.94 -1.18
C ASN A 136 6.33 -7.95 -0.30
N GLU A 137 5.70 -8.33 0.81
CA GLU A 137 6.24 -9.28 1.77
C GLU A 137 5.11 -9.98 2.52
N ASN A 138 5.33 -11.24 2.90
CA ASN A 138 4.39 -11.98 3.73
C ASN A 138 4.47 -11.50 5.18
N LEU A 139 3.35 -11.02 5.73
CA LEU A 139 3.30 -10.48 7.09
C LEU A 139 3.54 -11.52 8.19
N LYS A 140 3.53 -12.81 7.85
CA LYS A 140 3.90 -13.91 8.76
C LYS A 140 5.41 -14.11 8.89
N ASN A 141 6.20 -13.45 8.04
CA ASN A 141 7.66 -13.49 8.12
C ASN A 141 8.18 -12.55 9.21
N ASP A 142 9.42 -12.79 9.65
CA ASP A 142 10.12 -11.84 10.52
C ASP A 142 10.52 -10.59 9.71
N LEU A 143 9.80 -9.49 9.93
CA LEU A 143 10.04 -8.23 9.22
C LEU A 143 11.18 -7.45 9.89
N PRO A 144 12.08 -6.80 9.11
CA PRO A 144 13.30 -6.18 9.63
C PRO A 144 13.05 -4.81 10.31
N PHE A 145 11.81 -4.52 10.69
CA PHE A 145 11.39 -3.22 11.17
C PHE A 145 11.11 -3.28 12.68
N ASN A 146 12.08 -2.81 13.47
CA ASN A 146 11.97 -2.72 14.93
C ASN A 146 11.70 -1.26 15.36
N ASN A 147 11.03 -1.06 16.50
CA ASN A 147 10.73 0.27 17.08
C ASN A 147 9.97 1.22 16.16
N ASN A 148 8.97 0.68 15.46
CA ASN A 148 8.06 1.40 14.57
C ASN A 148 6.66 1.47 15.17
N PHE A 149 5.87 2.44 14.70
CA PHE A 149 4.46 2.52 15.02
C PHE A 149 3.65 1.89 13.88
N ASP A 150 2.77 0.96 14.24
CA ASP A 150 1.80 0.38 13.31
C ASP A 150 0.56 1.27 13.25
N PHE A 151 0.17 1.65 12.04
CA PHE A 151 -0.95 2.53 11.78
C PHE A 151 -2.25 1.78 11.43
N SER A 152 -2.23 0.44 11.34
CA SER A 152 -3.41 -0.38 11.04
C SER A 152 -4.07 -1.03 12.26
#